data_AF-A0A355IPS0-F1
#
_entry.id   AF-A0A355IPS0-F1
#
_cell.length_a   1.000
_cell.length_b   1.000
_cell.length_c   1.000
_cell.angle_alpha   90.00
_cell.angle_beta   90.00
_cell.angle_gamma   90.00
#
_symmetry.space_group_name_H-M   'P 1'
#
loop_
_entity.id
_entity.type
_entity.pdbx_description
1 polymer ?
#
loop_
_entity_poly.entity_id
_entity_poly.type
_entity_poly.pdbx_seq_one_letter_code
_entity_poly.pdbx_strand_id
1 'polypeptide(L)' 'MHMTDSLLPISLSTQALAFPRLRMNYNFHEAAESPSQRLLNALEPGTVIFEVKDGPYAPLGAEDVMV' A
#
# COMPACT_ATOMS: atom_id res chain seq x y z
N MET A 1 -4.95 -20.34 -3.74
CA MET A 1 -4.73 -19.00 -3.16
C MET A 1 -4.52 -19.18 -1.67
N HIS A 2 -3.27 -19.28 -1.23
CA HIS A 2 -2.93 -19.58 0.16
C HIS A 2 -2.28 -18.34 0.76
N MET A 3 -3.05 -17.52 1.47
CA MET A 3 -2.53 -16.61 2.50
C MET A 3 -2.09 -17.49 3.68
N THR A 4 -1.04 -18.30 3.49
CA THR A 4 -0.60 -19.29 4.50
C THR A 4 0.31 -18.70 5.56
N ASP A 5 0.84 -17.50 5.34
CA ASP A 5 1.57 -16.78 6.36
C ASP A 5 0.63 -15.81 7.08
N SER A 6 0.09 -16.27 8.21
CA SER A 6 -0.81 -15.48 9.05
C SER A 6 -0.11 -14.27 9.69
N LEU A 7 1.22 -14.23 9.72
CA LEU A 7 2.00 -13.16 10.34
C LEU A 7 2.49 -12.12 9.35
N LEU A 8 2.42 -12.40 8.05
CA LEU A 8 2.85 -11.47 6.99
C LEU A 8 2.29 -10.05 7.16
N PRO A 9 0.99 -9.82 7.47
CA PRO A 9 0.47 -8.47 7.67
C PRO A 9 1.16 -7.72 8.83
N ILE A 10 1.40 -8.40 9.95
CA ILE A 10 2.03 -7.82 11.15
C ILE A 10 3.50 -7.47 10.87
N SER A 11 4.21 -8.37 10.19
CA SER A 11 5.61 -8.14 9.82
C SER A 11 5.77 -6.95 8.88
N LEU A 12 4.89 -6.81 7.87
CA LEU A 12 4.96 -5.68 6.92
C LEU A 12 4.60 -4.36 7.58
N SER A 13 3.62 -4.34 8.49
CA SER A 13 3.30 -3.17 9.33
C SER A 13 4.51 -2.73 10.17
N THR A 14 5.17 -3.70 10.83
CA THR A 14 6.39 -3.41 11.60
C THR A 14 7.52 -2.85 10.73
N GLN A 15 7.70 -3.39 9.52
CA GLN A 15 8.69 -2.89 8.57
C GLN A 15 8.35 -1.48 8.06
N ALA A 16 7.07 -1.18 7.83
CA ALA A 16 6.63 0.13 7.37
C ALA A 16 7.00 1.25 8.36
N LEU A 17 6.90 0.99 9.67
CA LEU A 17 7.32 1.93 10.73
C LEU A 17 8.82 2.29 10.69
N ALA A 18 9.67 1.46 10.08
CA ALA A 18 11.09 1.71 9.99
C ALA A 18 11.48 2.71 8.89
N PHE A 19 10.55 3.08 7.99
CA PHE A 19 10.82 3.96 6.87
C PHE A 19 10.20 5.35 7.05
N PRO A 20 10.86 6.42 6.57
CA PRO A 20 10.34 7.79 6.69
C PRO A 20 8.96 8.01 6.04
N ARG A 21 8.63 7.21 5.02
CA ARG A 21 7.34 7.29 4.31
C ARG A 21 6.26 6.41 4.93
N LEU A 22 6.57 5.70 6.02
CA LEU A 22 5.63 4.92 6.82
C LEU A 22 4.90 3.82 6.04
N ARG A 23 5.58 3.26 5.03
CA ARG A 23 4.99 2.27 4.12
C ARG A 23 5.95 1.16 3.72
N MET A 24 5.40 0.00 3.40
CA MET A 24 6.13 -1.14 2.88
C MET A 24 5.33 -1.90 1.82
N ASN A 25 5.93 -2.09 0.64
CA ASN A 25 5.36 -2.86 -0.47
C ASN A 25 5.91 -4.29 -0.48
N TYR A 26 5.03 -5.27 -0.62
CA TYR A 26 5.39 -6.66 -0.82
C TYR A 26 4.68 -7.22 -2.06
N ASN A 27 5.46 -7.70 -3.02
CA ASN A 27 4.94 -8.30 -4.25
C ASN A 27 4.73 -9.81 -4.07
N PHE A 28 3.57 -10.31 -4.52
CA PHE A 28 3.29 -11.76 -4.60
C PHE A 28 3.67 -12.37 -5.96
N HIS A 29 4.38 -11.60 -6.77
CA HIS A 29 4.84 -11.97 -8.10
C HIS A 29 6.35 -11.75 -8.15
N GLU A 30 7.06 -12.62 -8.88
CA GLU A 30 8.53 -12.56 -8.94
C GLU A 30 9.02 -11.76 -10.15
N ALA A 31 8.25 -11.76 -11.25
CA ALA A 31 8.63 -11.13 -12.51
C ALA A 31 7.60 -10.10 -12.98
N ALA A 32 8.04 -9.07 -13.71
CA ALA A 32 7.18 -8.04 -14.28
C ALA A 32 6.22 -8.59 -15.36
N GLU A 33 6.60 -9.73 -15.96
CA GLU A 33 5.84 -10.45 -16.97
C GLU A 33 4.82 -11.40 -16.36
N SER A 34 4.73 -11.48 -15.03
CA SER A 34 3.77 -12.33 -14.35
C SER A 34 2.35 -11.98 -14.81
N PRO A 35 1.51 -12.99 -15.13
CA PRO A 35 0.17 -12.75 -15.67
C PRO A 35 -0.75 -12.00 -14.70
N SER A 36 -0.41 -11.98 -13.41
CA SER A 36 -1.10 -11.21 -12.40
C SER A 36 -0.10 -10.50 -11.50
N GLN A 37 -0.19 -9.17 -11.48
CA GLN A 37 0.63 -8.28 -10.66
C GLN A 37 -0.09 -8.05 -9.32
N ARG A 38 0.14 -8.94 -8.35
CA ARG A 38 -0.48 -8.87 -7.02
C ARG A 38 0.51 -8.36 -5.99
N LEU A 39 0.06 -7.50 -5.09
CA LEU A 39 0.86 -6.93 -4.02
C LEU A 39 0.05 -6.69 -2.74
N LEU A 40 0.75 -6.52 -1.63
CA LEU A 40 0.26 -6.04 -0.35
C LEU A 40 1.08 -4.81 0.04
N ASN A 41 0.41 -3.69 0.33
CA ASN A 41 1.03 -2.47 0.82
C ASN A 41 0.61 -2.24 2.28
N ALA A 42 1.57 -2.25 3.19
CA ALA A 42 1.37 -1.76 4.56
C ALA A 42 1.54 -0.24 4.58
N LEU A 43 0.59 0.45 5.22
CA LEU A 43 0.53 1.90 5.33
C LEU A 43 0.22 2.23 6.79
N GLU A 44 1.16 2.87 7.46
CA GLU A 44 1.02 3.23 8.87
C GLU A 44 0.42 4.64 9.02
N PRO A 45 -0.21 4.96 10.16
CA PRO A 45 -0.75 6.30 10.43
C PRO A 45 0.30 7.39 10.18
N GLY A 46 -0.09 8.44 9.44
CA GLY A 46 0.82 9.50 8.98
C GLY A 46 1.40 9.28 7.59
N THR A 47 1.15 8.12 6.96
CA THR A 47 1.40 7.93 5.52
C THR A 47 0.54 8.88 4.71
N VAL A 48 1.16 9.65 3.81
CA VAL A 48 0.44 10.49 2.85
C VAL A 48 0.37 9.77 1.50
N ILE A 49 -0.85 9.64 0.98
CA ILE A 49 -1.12 9.09 -0.35
C ILE A 49 -1.71 10.20 -1.21
N PHE A 50 -1.18 10.31 -2.43
CA PHE A 50 -1.78 11.14 -3.48
C PHE A 50 -2.29 10.20 -4.56
N GLU A 51 -3.60 10.26 -4.82
CA GLU A 51 -4.16 9.66 -6.01
C GLU A 51 -4.24 10.74 -7.10
N VAL A 52 -3.73 10.43 -8.28
CA VAL A 52 -3.88 11.29 -9.47
C VAL A 52 -4.86 10.60 -10.39
N LYS A 53 -5.97 11.27 -10.70
CA LYS A 53 -6.98 10.82 -11.65
C LYS A 53 -6.93 11.69 -12.90
N ASP A 54 -7.29 11.13 -14.05
CA ASP A 54 -7.49 11.91 -15.28
C ASP A 54 -8.70 12.84 -15.13
N GLY A 55 -8.54 14.12 -15.48
CA GLY A 55 -9.60 15.12 -15.44
C GLY A 55 -9.16 16.45 -14.79
N PRO A 56 -10.06 17.46 -14.74
CA PRO A 56 -9.77 18.71 -14.05
C PRO A 56 -9.58 18.48 -12.54
N TYR A 57 -8.73 19.29 -11.92
CA TYR A 57 -8.51 19.25 -10.48
C TYR A 57 -9.82 19.51 -9.71
N ALA A 58 -10.20 18.54 -8.87
CA ALA A 58 -11.22 18.70 -7.85
C ALA A 58 -10.52 18.87 -6.47
N PRO A 59 -10.87 19.89 -5.67
CA PRO A 59 -10.32 20.04 -4.32
C PRO A 59 -10.66 18.84 -3.43
N LEU A 60 -9.73 18.46 -2.54
CA LEU A 60 -9.91 17.35 -1.61
C LEU A 60 -11.08 17.60 -0.65
N GLY A 61 -11.95 16.61 -0.52
CA GLY A 61 -13.01 16.54 0.49
C GLY A 61 -12.55 15.83 1.77
N ALA A 62 -13.40 15.78 2.79
CA ALA A 62 -13.11 15.06 4.03
C ALA A 62 -13.08 13.54 3.82
N GLU A 63 -13.84 13.05 2.85
CA GLU A 63 -13.91 11.66 2.41
C GLU A 63 -12.60 11.16 1.78
N ASP A 64 -11.77 12.05 1.25
CA ASP A 64 -10.48 11.71 0.64
C ASP A 64 -9.36 11.56 1.67
N VAL A 65 -9.63 11.91 2.94
CA VAL A 65 -8.68 11.81 4.04
C VAL A 65 -8.88 10.48 4.76
N MET A 66 -7.83 9.64 4.76
CA MET A 66 -7.81 8.41 5.55
C MET A 66 -7.65 8.78 7.04
N VAL A 67 -8.75 8.71 7.79
CA VAL A 67 -8.80 8.90 9.26
C VAL A 67 -8.69 7.59 10.03
#